data_AF-A0A1J4UCV3-F1
#
_entry.id   AF-A0A1J4UCV3-F1
#
_cell.length_a   1.000
_cell.length_b   1.000
_cell.length_c   1.000
_cell.angle_alpha   90.00
_cell.angle_beta   90.00
_cell.angle_gamma   90.00
#
_symmetry.space_group_name_H-M   'P 1'
#
loop_
_entity.id
_entity.type
_entity.pdbx_description
1 polymer ?
#
loop_
_entity_poly.entity_id
_entity_poly.type
_entity_poly.pdbx_seq_one_letter_code
_entity_poly.pdbx_strand_id
1 'polypeptide(L)'
;MSTRDVKLKVMNLFSVSERDASIIIIRIKNEKNKAAVAAARKRLVFLPNCLRNAERFKAGTCAATFDENGFHCQQCESLCQVGEVNRIFKSPVYTVPGSTMLYRIIKREKPSAIIGVGCVHEVEDGLAMCEKLGLPAVGIPLANEGCFNTFLDLEENRELLEEIGELRK
;
A
#
# COMPACT_ATOMS: atom_id res chain seq x y z
N MET A 1 25.33 0.12 -0.80
CA MET A 1 24.95 1.54 -1.02
C MET A 1 23.64 1.75 -0.29
N SER A 2 23.52 2.77 0.57
CA SER A 2 22.28 2.97 1.33
C SER A 2 21.17 3.53 0.44
N THR A 3 19.90 3.30 0.78
CA THR A 3 18.74 3.90 0.05
C THR A 3 18.88 5.42 -0.06
N ARG A 4 19.45 6.05 0.98
CA ARG A 4 19.71 7.50 1.02
C ARG A 4 20.71 7.95 -0.05
N ASP A 5 21.76 7.17 -0.29
CA ASP A 5 22.76 7.50 -1.31
C ASP A 5 22.19 7.36 -2.73
N VAL A 6 21.33 6.37 -2.95
CA VAL A 6 20.59 6.19 -4.21
C VAL A 6 19.69 7.39 -4.45
N LYS A 7 18.93 7.79 -3.44
CA LYS A 7 17.99 8.92 -3.51
C LYS A 7 18.69 10.23 -3.87
N LEU A 8 19.79 10.55 -3.19
CA LEU A 8 20.60 11.73 -3.48
C LEU A 8 21.16 11.73 -4.90
N LYS A 9 21.61 10.57 -5.39
CA LYS A 9 22.08 10.43 -6.78
C LYS A 9 20.95 10.67 -7.79
N VAL A 10 19.77 10.10 -7.56
CA VAL A 10 18.60 10.29 -8.45
C VAL A 10 18.19 11.76 -8.49
N MET A 11 18.09 12.40 -7.32
CA MET A 11 17.77 13.84 -7.21
C MET A 11 18.76 14.69 -7.98
N ASN A 12 20.06 14.48 -7.78
CA ASN A 12 21.11 15.28 -8.43
C ASN A 12 21.24 15.00 -9.93
N LEU A 13 21.09 13.73 -10.34
CA LEU A 13 21.25 13.33 -11.74
C LEU A 13 20.09 13.82 -12.61
N PHE A 14 18.87 13.77 -12.09
CA PHE A 14 17.66 14.10 -12.86
C PHE A 14 17.05 15.46 -12.48
N SER A 15 17.63 16.17 -11.50
CA SER A 15 17.12 17.46 -11.00
C SER A 15 15.65 17.37 -10.55
N VAL A 16 15.30 16.30 -9.85
CA VAL A 16 13.92 16.01 -9.42
C VAL A 16 13.72 16.26 -7.93
N SER A 17 12.46 16.45 -7.51
CA SER A 17 12.12 16.62 -6.11
C SER A 17 12.41 15.35 -5.29
N GLU A 18 12.45 15.49 -3.96
CA GLU A 18 12.62 14.33 -3.07
C GLU A 18 11.46 13.32 -3.24
N ARG A 19 10.24 13.81 -3.42
CA ARG A 19 9.04 12.98 -3.65
C ARG A 19 9.18 12.18 -4.95
N ASP A 20 9.57 12.84 -6.03
CA ASP A 20 9.74 12.19 -7.33
C ASP A 20 10.86 11.15 -7.28
N ALA A 21 11.96 11.45 -6.58
CA ALA A 21 13.02 10.47 -6.36
C ALA A 21 12.51 9.23 -5.60
N SER A 22 11.68 9.41 -4.57
CA SER A 22 11.04 8.29 -3.87
C SER A 22 10.10 7.49 -4.79
N ILE A 23 9.29 8.15 -5.62
CA ILE A 23 8.40 7.48 -6.58
C ILE A 23 9.22 6.65 -7.58
N ILE A 24 10.32 7.19 -8.11
CA ILE A 24 11.23 6.45 -8.99
C ILE A 24 11.79 5.21 -8.28
N ILE A 25 12.24 5.35 -7.02
CA ILE A 25 12.73 4.22 -6.22
C ILE A 25 11.64 3.16 -6.03
N ILE A 26 10.40 3.57 -5.72
CA ILE A 26 9.27 2.65 -5.55
C ILE A 26 8.99 1.89 -6.85
N ARG A 27 8.96 2.58 -8.01
CA ARG A 27 8.76 1.95 -9.33
C ARG A 27 9.86 0.92 -9.63
N ILE A 28 11.13 1.24 -9.38
CA ILE A 28 12.25 0.31 -9.57
C ILE A 28 12.08 -0.93 -8.66
N LYS A 29 11.68 -0.73 -7.39
CA LYS A 29 11.44 -1.84 -6.48
C LYS A 29 10.23 -2.69 -6.90
N ASN A 30 9.18 -2.08 -7.43
CA ASN A 30 8.04 -2.80 -7.96
C ASN A 30 8.44 -3.67 -9.14
N GLU A 31 9.15 -3.11 -10.12
CA GLU A 31 9.67 -3.85 -11.28
C GLU A 31 10.53 -5.05 -10.88
N LYS A 32 11.40 -4.87 -9.88
CA LYS A 32 12.23 -5.96 -9.35
C LYS A 32 11.40 -7.07 -8.69
N ASN A 33 10.29 -6.73 -8.03
CA ASN A 33 9.55 -7.67 -7.17
C ASN A 33 8.26 -8.22 -7.80
N LYS A 34 7.72 -7.60 -8.86
CA LYS A 34 6.38 -7.91 -9.39
C LYS A 34 6.20 -9.39 -9.74
N ALA A 35 7.20 -10.02 -10.35
CA ALA A 35 7.15 -11.45 -10.69
C ALA A 35 7.09 -12.35 -9.44
N ALA A 36 7.85 -12.02 -8.39
CA ALA A 36 7.84 -12.76 -7.13
C ALA A 36 6.51 -12.57 -6.38
N VAL A 37 5.95 -11.36 -6.40
CA VAL A 37 4.63 -11.08 -5.82
C VAL A 37 3.52 -11.79 -6.60
N ALA A 38 3.57 -11.83 -7.93
CA ALA A 38 2.60 -12.53 -8.77
C ALA A 38 2.60 -14.05 -8.49
N ALA A 39 3.77 -14.64 -8.26
CA ALA A 39 3.92 -16.07 -7.96
C ALA A 39 3.56 -16.44 -6.50
N ALA A 40 3.35 -15.45 -5.63
CA ALA A 40 3.13 -15.67 -4.20
C ALA A 40 1.74 -16.27 -3.92
N ARG A 41 1.70 -17.36 -3.14
CA ARG A 41 0.46 -18.06 -2.81
C ARG A 41 -0.38 -17.34 -1.74
N LYS A 42 0.26 -16.70 -0.78
CA LYS A 42 -0.40 -15.93 0.30
C LYS A 42 0.08 -14.49 0.26
N ARG A 43 -0.75 -13.61 -0.28
CA ARG A 43 -0.51 -12.17 -0.36
C ARG A 43 -1.38 -11.45 0.65
N LEU A 44 -0.90 -10.34 1.20
CA LEU A 44 -1.71 -9.41 1.99
C LEU A 44 -1.61 -8.02 1.39
N VAL A 45 -2.74 -7.31 1.42
CA VAL A 45 -2.83 -5.91 1.01
C VAL A 45 -2.95 -5.06 2.26
N PHE A 46 -2.09 -4.06 2.41
CA PHE A 46 -2.19 -3.07 3.48
C PHE A 46 -2.64 -1.73 2.92
N LEU A 47 -3.71 -1.19 3.50
CA LEU A 47 -4.23 0.14 3.19
C LEU A 47 -3.99 1.12 4.35
N PRO A 48 -3.75 2.40 4.05
CA PRO A 48 -3.61 3.42 5.07
C PRO A 48 -5.00 3.79 5.61
N ASN A 49 -5.10 4.06 6.90
CA ASN A 49 -6.37 4.51 7.50
C ASN A 49 -6.92 5.80 6.90
N CYS A 50 -6.05 6.67 6.38
CA CYS A 50 -6.43 7.93 5.73
C CYS A 50 -7.27 7.72 4.46
N LEU A 51 -7.26 6.51 3.86
CA LEU A 51 -8.08 6.17 2.69
C LEU A 51 -9.58 6.00 3.04
N ARG A 52 -9.92 5.96 4.34
CA ARG A 52 -11.30 5.93 4.80
C ARG A 52 -11.94 7.32 4.63
N ASN A 53 -13.23 7.34 4.34
CA ASN A 53 -13.98 8.59 4.31
C ASN A 53 -14.03 9.21 5.74
N ALA A 54 -13.32 10.33 5.91
CA ALA A 54 -13.13 10.97 7.21
C ALA A 54 -14.43 11.52 7.79
N GLU A 55 -15.32 12.07 6.96
CA GLU A 55 -16.61 12.61 7.39
C GLU A 55 -17.52 11.51 7.94
N ARG A 56 -17.60 10.38 7.25
CA ARG A 56 -18.38 9.22 7.69
C ARG A 56 -17.82 8.57 8.93
N PHE A 57 -16.50 8.55 9.07
CA PHE A 57 -15.87 8.08 10.29
C PHE A 57 -16.23 8.99 11.48
N LYS A 58 -16.13 10.32 11.32
CA LYS A 58 -16.51 11.29 12.35
C LYS A 58 -18.01 11.26 12.69
N ALA A 59 -18.86 11.05 11.68
CA ALA A 59 -20.30 10.96 11.84
C ALA A 59 -20.78 9.60 12.38
N GLY A 60 -19.89 8.63 12.59
CA GLY A 60 -20.25 7.29 13.07
C GLY A 60 -21.04 6.45 12.05
N THR A 61 -21.08 6.86 10.78
CA THR A 61 -21.84 6.17 9.72
C THR A 61 -21.01 5.15 8.96
N CYS A 62 -19.72 5.04 9.26
CA CYS A 62 -18.85 3.97 8.76
C CYS A 62 -19.08 2.70 9.59
N ALA A 63 -19.57 1.64 8.94
CA ALA A 63 -19.83 0.34 9.59
C ALA A 63 -18.56 -0.47 9.93
N ALA A 64 -17.36 0.05 9.65
CA ALA A 64 -16.11 -0.69 9.90
C ALA A 64 -15.91 -0.95 11.39
N THR A 65 -15.55 -2.18 11.74
CA THR A 65 -15.18 -2.57 13.11
C THR A 65 -13.67 -2.43 13.32
N PHE A 66 -13.24 -2.31 14.58
CA PHE A 66 -11.83 -2.19 14.93
C PHE A 66 -11.46 -3.23 16.00
N ASP A 67 -10.37 -3.95 15.77
CA ASP A 67 -9.78 -4.88 16.75
C ASP A 67 -8.25 -4.75 16.76
N GLU A 68 -7.56 -5.73 17.35
CA GLU A 68 -6.09 -5.81 17.39
C GLU A 68 -5.40 -5.87 16.02
N ASN A 69 -6.15 -6.11 14.94
CA ASN A 69 -5.71 -6.25 13.56
C ASN A 69 -6.05 -5.03 12.69
N GLY A 70 -6.66 -4.01 13.29
CA GLY A 70 -6.99 -2.78 12.62
C GLY A 70 -8.45 -2.71 12.22
N PHE A 71 -8.72 -1.97 11.16
CA PHE A 71 -10.09 -1.74 10.70
C PHE A 71 -10.52 -2.82 9.72
N HIS A 72 -11.66 -3.44 10.02
CA HIS A 72 -12.32 -4.41 9.16
C HIS A 72 -13.48 -3.74 8.42
N CYS A 73 -13.29 -3.54 7.12
CA CYS A 73 -14.32 -2.95 6.28
C CYS A 73 -15.50 -3.93 6.13
N GLN A 74 -16.70 -3.50 6.54
CA GLN A 74 -17.94 -4.29 6.38
C GLN A 74 -18.56 -4.15 4.98
N GLN A 75 -17.79 -3.68 3.99
CA GLN A 75 -18.22 -3.47 2.60
C GLN A 75 -19.59 -2.76 2.48
N CYS A 76 -19.80 -1.72 3.29
CA CYS A 76 -21.04 -0.96 3.29
C CYS A 76 -21.34 -0.38 1.89
N GLU A 77 -22.62 -0.23 1.57
CA GLU A 77 -23.12 0.11 0.22
C GLU A 77 -22.58 1.44 -0.34
N SER A 78 -22.14 2.34 0.52
CA SER A 78 -21.50 3.60 0.15
C SER A 78 -20.17 3.42 -0.61
N LEU A 79 -19.91 4.30 -1.58
CA LEU A 79 -18.63 4.36 -2.30
C LEU A 79 -17.55 5.03 -1.43
N CYS A 80 -16.67 4.25 -0.84
CA CYS A 80 -15.37 4.72 -0.33
C CYS A 80 -14.25 3.86 -0.90
N GLN A 81 -13.04 4.42 -1.01
CA GLN A 81 -11.93 3.75 -1.68
C GLN A 81 -11.49 2.46 -0.98
N VAL A 82 -11.57 2.38 0.36
CA VAL A 82 -11.33 1.12 1.08
C VAL A 82 -12.33 0.04 0.67
N GLY A 83 -13.61 0.39 0.52
CA GLY A 83 -14.65 -0.55 0.09
C GLY A 83 -14.47 -0.97 -1.37
N GLU A 84 -14.07 -0.04 -2.24
CA GLU A 84 -13.72 -0.32 -3.63
C GLU A 84 -12.55 -1.30 -3.72
N VAL A 85 -11.42 -1.03 -3.06
CA VAL A 85 -10.26 -1.93 -3.04
C VAL A 85 -10.65 -3.33 -2.52
N ASN A 86 -11.44 -3.41 -1.45
CA ASN A 86 -11.93 -4.69 -0.92
C ASN A 86 -12.77 -5.49 -1.92
N ARG A 87 -13.46 -4.82 -2.85
CA ARG A 87 -14.24 -5.47 -3.92
C ARG A 87 -13.36 -5.92 -5.07
N ILE A 88 -12.40 -5.10 -5.49
CA ILE A 88 -11.62 -5.37 -6.71
C ILE A 88 -10.37 -6.21 -6.46
N PHE A 89 -9.81 -6.25 -5.24
CA PHE A 89 -8.60 -7.01 -4.94
C PHE A 89 -8.95 -8.45 -4.50
N LYS A 90 -8.14 -9.42 -4.92
CA LYS A 90 -8.31 -10.85 -4.59
C LYS A 90 -7.82 -11.20 -3.20
N SER A 91 -6.74 -10.54 -2.77
CA SER A 91 -6.02 -10.85 -1.55
C SER A 91 -6.70 -10.20 -0.34
N PRO A 92 -6.55 -10.78 0.88
CA PRO A 92 -7.07 -10.15 2.09
C PRO A 92 -6.50 -8.75 2.30
N VAL A 93 -7.40 -7.80 2.58
CA VAL A 93 -7.08 -6.38 2.76
C VAL A 93 -7.15 -6.01 4.24
N TYR A 94 -6.07 -5.44 4.76
CA TYR A 94 -5.98 -4.92 6.12
C TYR A 94 -5.83 -3.40 6.07
N THR A 95 -6.73 -2.68 6.75
CA THR A 95 -6.60 -1.22 6.90
C THR A 95 -5.97 -0.92 8.25
N VAL A 96 -4.78 -0.32 8.25
CA VAL A 96 -3.95 -0.18 9.46
C VAL A 96 -3.65 1.30 9.78
N PRO A 97 -3.66 1.71 11.07
CA PRO A 97 -3.31 3.06 11.52
C PRO A 97 -1.80 3.34 11.54
N GLY A 98 -0.96 2.31 11.51
CA GLY A 98 0.48 2.49 11.64
C GLY A 98 1.27 1.19 11.56
N SER A 99 2.58 1.36 11.44
CA SER A 99 3.54 0.28 11.16
C SER A 99 3.57 -0.82 12.24
N THR A 100 3.40 -0.47 13.52
CA THR A 100 3.36 -1.46 14.63
C THR A 100 2.31 -2.54 14.41
N MET A 101 1.12 -2.16 13.94
CA MET A 101 0.03 -3.10 13.67
C MET A 101 0.32 -3.95 12.44
N LEU A 102 0.83 -3.32 11.38
CA LEU A 102 1.29 -3.99 10.18
C LEU A 102 2.30 -5.11 10.52
N TYR A 103 3.31 -4.85 11.36
CA TYR A 103 4.27 -5.87 11.79
C TYR A 103 3.63 -7.04 12.54
N ARG A 104 2.64 -6.78 13.40
CA ARG A 104 1.93 -7.84 14.13
C ARG A 104 1.17 -8.76 13.17
N ILE A 105 0.48 -8.17 12.20
CA ILE A 105 -0.25 -8.91 11.17
C ILE A 105 0.73 -9.75 10.34
N ILE A 106 1.86 -9.18 9.88
CA ILE A 106 2.88 -9.94 9.13
C ILE A 106 3.39 -11.13 9.93
N LYS A 107 3.70 -10.94 11.23
CA LYS A 107 4.19 -12.03 12.09
C LYS A 107 3.16 -13.14 12.30
N ARG A 108 1.88 -12.79 12.45
CA ARG A 108 0.80 -13.77 12.63
C ARG A 108 0.48 -14.48 11.32
N GLU A 109 0.22 -13.71 10.27
CA GLU A 109 -0.27 -14.23 9.00
C GLU A 109 0.82 -14.91 8.17
N LYS A 110 2.10 -14.53 8.37
CA LYS A 110 3.25 -15.05 7.63
C LYS A 110 3.01 -15.09 6.12
N PRO A 111 2.71 -13.93 5.50
CA PRO A 111 2.50 -13.88 4.06
C PRO A 111 3.77 -14.23 3.29
N SER A 112 3.60 -14.70 2.06
CA SER A 112 4.69 -14.89 1.10
C SER A 112 4.97 -13.64 0.25
N ALA A 113 4.06 -12.67 0.23
CA ALA A 113 4.28 -11.35 -0.37
C ALA A 113 3.32 -10.28 0.17
N ILE A 114 3.67 -9.01 -0.03
CA ILE A 114 2.89 -7.85 0.41
C ILE A 114 2.59 -6.90 -0.75
N ILE A 115 1.40 -6.32 -0.72
CA ILE A 115 1.01 -5.17 -1.54
C ILE A 115 0.73 -4.02 -0.56
N GLY A 116 1.58 -3.00 -0.54
CA GLY A 116 1.45 -1.86 0.37
C GLY A 116 0.91 -0.63 -0.34
N VAL A 117 -0.17 -0.04 0.16
CA VAL A 117 -0.69 1.26 -0.29
C VAL A 117 -0.43 2.28 0.80
N GLY A 118 -0.01 3.49 0.45
CA GLY A 118 0.30 4.52 1.44
C GLY A 118 0.82 5.81 0.85
N CYS A 119 1.12 6.78 1.71
CA CYS A 119 1.87 7.98 1.30
C CYS A 119 3.25 7.56 0.76
N VAL A 120 3.89 8.39 -0.07
CA VAL A 120 5.14 8.02 -0.76
C VAL A 120 6.21 7.56 0.23
N HIS A 121 6.36 8.28 1.34
CA HIS A 121 7.33 7.93 2.38
C HIS A 121 6.99 6.61 3.10
N GLU A 122 5.71 6.37 3.42
CA GLU A 122 5.27 5.13 4.08
C GLU A 122 5.49 3.90 3.19
N VAL A 123 5.25 4.05 1.89
CA VAL A 123 5.49 2.99 0.90
C VAL A 123 6.98 2.71 0.76
N GLU A 124 7.82 3.76 0.66
CA GLU A 124 9.26 3.60 0.56
C GLU A 124 9.84 2.86 1.78
N ASP A 125 9.43 3.27 2.99
CA ASP A 125 9.85 2.65 4.25
C ASP A 125 9.32 1.22 4.39
N GLY A 126 8.06 0.99 4.02
CA GLY A 126 7.44 -0.33 4.01
C GLY A 126 8.18 -1.30 3.09
N LEU A 127 8.55 -0.87 1.89
CA LEU A 127 9.34 -1.66 0.95
C LEU A 127 10.75 -1.94 1.48
N ALA A 128 11.43 -0.94 2.05
CA ALA A 128 12.75 -1.13 2.65
C ALA A 128 12.72 -2.11 3.83
N MET A 129 11.64 -2.10 4.61
CA MET A 129 11.41 -3.07 5.67
C MET A 129 11.18 -4.48 5.13
N CYS A 130 10.32 -4.64 4.11
CA CYS A 130 10.05 -5.94 3.50
C CYS A 130 11.34 -6.56 2.91
N GLU A 131 12.18 -5.73 2.29
CA GLU A 131 13.50 -6.15 1.78
C GLU A 131 14.40 -6.68 2.91
N LYS A 132 14.44 -6.02 4.08
CA LYS A 132 15.19 -6.52 5.24
C LYS A 132 14.64 -7.83 5.78
N LEU A 133 13.34 -8.09 5.63
CA LEU A 133 12.69 -9.33 6.04
C LEU A 133 12.79 -10.44 4.97
N GLY A 134 13.36 -10.16 3.80
CA GLY A 134 13.38 -11.11 2.67
C GLY A 134 11.99 -11.39 2.10
N LEU A 135 11.05 -10.47 2.30
CA LEU A 135 9.66 -10.62 1.90
C LEU A 135 9.40 -9.81 0.62
N PRO A 136 9.04 -10.45 -0.51
CA PRO A 136 8.69 -9.74 -1.74
C PRO A 136 7.53 -8.78 -1.50
N ALA A 137 7.68 -7.53 -1.95
CA ALA A 137 6.64 -6.53 -1.80
C ALA A 137 6.61 -5.56 -2.98
N VAL A 138 5.41 -5.11 -3.31
CA VAL A 138 5.17 -3.97 -4.22
C VAL A 138 4.43 -2.87 -3.47
N GLY A 139 4.68 -1.64 -3.87
CA GLY A 139 4.17 -0.43 -3.25
C GLY A 139 3.36 0.41 -4.22
N ILE A 140 2.19 0.89 -3.79
CA ILE A 140 1.32 1.76 -4.56
C ILE A 140 1.19 3.09 -3.81
N PRO A 141 1.91 4.13 -4.26
CA PRO A 141 1.79 5.47 -3.68
C PRO A 141 0.39 6.03 -3.91
N LEU A 142 -0.11 6.78 -2.94
CA LEU A 142 -1.31 7.60 -3.11
C LEU A 142 -1.02 8.75 -4.07
N ALA A 143 -1.95 9.05 -4.97
CA ALA A 143 -1.83 10.15 -5.92
C ALA A 143 -1.85 11.50 -5.18
N ASN A 144 -2.80 11.63 -4.24
CA ASN A 144 -2.90 12.75 -3.32
C ASN A 144 -2.70 12.29 -1.88
N GLU A 145 -1.81 12.99 -1.17
CA GLU A 145 -1.39 12.68 0.20
C GLU A 145 -1.90 13.78 1.15
N GLY A 146 -2.69 13.40 2.16
CA GLY A 146 -3.25 14.32 3.15
C GLY A 146 -4.44 13.72 3.89
N CYS A 147 -4.56 13.93 5.20
CA CYS A 147 -5.54 13.24 6.06
C CYS A 147 -7.02 13.48 5.67
N PHE A 148 -7.32 14.48 4.84
CA PHE A 148 -8.69 14.84 4.44
C PHE A 148 -8.98 14.64 2.94
N ASN A 149 -7.97 14.55 2.07
CA ASN A 149 -8.09 14.38 0.61
C ASN A 149 -7.15 13.29 0.09
N THR A 150 -7.09 12.15 0.80
CA THR A 150 -6.30 10.99 0.38
C THR A 150 -7.00 10.33 -0.81
N PHE A 151 -6.27 10.13 -1.92
CA PHE A 151 -6.81 9.48 -3.11
C PHE A 151 -5.86 8.40 -3.64
N LEU A 152 -6.38 7.19 -3.78
CA LEU A 152 -5.75 6.12 -4.55
C LEU A 152 -6.23 6.16 -6.00
N ASP A 153 -5.32 6.37 -6.95
CA ASP A 153 -5.62 6.24 -8.37
C ASP A 153 -5.41 4.78 -8.81
N LEU A 154 -6.51 4.05 -8.98
CA LEU A 154 -6.49 2.65 -9.41
C LEU A 154 -6.18 2.50 -10.89
N GLU A 155 -6.48 3.51 -11.72
CA GLU A 155 -6.20 3.48 -13.15
C GLU A 155 -4.70 3.68 -13.40
N GLU A 156 -4.08 4.63 -12.71
CA GLU A 156 -2.62 4.85 -12.79
C GLU A 156 -1.83 3.57 -12.41
N ASN A 157 -2.38 2.76 -11.51
CA ASN A 157 -1.74 1.54 -11.01
C ASN A 157 -2.29 0.26 -11.64
N ARG A 158 -3.17 0.36 -12.64
CA ARG A 158 -3.84 -0.79 -13.27
C ARG A 158 -2.86 -1.78 -13.86
N GLU A 159 -1.87 -1.30 -14.61
CA GLU A 159 -0.86 -2.15 -15.26
C GLU A 159 -0.13 -3.01 -14.22
N LEU A 160 0.38 -2.40 -13.14
CA LEU A 160 1.03 -3.13 -12.05
C LEU A 160 0.08 -4.15 -11.40
N LEU A 161 -1.18 -3.76 -11.14
CA LEU A 161 -2.18 -4.63 -10.50
C LEU A 161 -2.57 -5.82 -11.39
N GLU A 162 -2.58 -5.65 -12.71
CA GLU A 162 -2.81 -6.70 -13.70
C GLU A 162 -1.61 -7.64 -13.82
N GLU A 163 -0.38 -7.09 -13.88
CA GLU A 163 0.86 -7.87 -13.93
C GLU A 163 1.04 -8.76 -12.69
N ILE A 164 0.71 -8.25 -11.51
CA ILE A 164 0.72 -9.07 -10.28
C ILE A 164 -0.54 -9.93 -10.14
N GLY A 165 -1.53 -9.80 -11.04
CA GLY A 165 -2.75 -10.59 -11.04
C GLY A 165 -3.66 -10.35 -9.83
N GLU A 166 -3.68 -9.14 -9.27
CA GLU A 166 -4.42 -8.81 -8.05
C GLU A 166 -5.90 -8.48 -8.30
N LEU A 167 -6.27 -8.02 -9.50
CA LEU A 167 -7.65 -7.64 -9.82
C LEU A 167 -8.57 -8.86 -9.99
N ARG A 168 -9.73 -8.85 -9.33
CA ARG A 168 -10.84 -9.79 -9.57
C ARG A 168 -11.37 -9.60 -10.99
N LYS A 169 -11.66 -10.71 -11.66
CA LYS A 169 -12.32 -10.73 -12.97
C LYS A 169 -13.84 -10.68 -12.78
#